data_AF-A0A5B7Y115-F1
#
_entry.id   AF-A0A5B7Y115-F1
#
_cell.length_a   1.000
_cell.length_b   1.000
_cell.length_c   1.000
_cell.angle_alpha   90.00
_cell.angle_beta   90.00
_cell.angle_gamma   90.00
#
_symmetry.space_group_name_H-M   'P 1'
#
loop_
_entity.id
_entity.type
_entity.pdbx_description
1 polymer ?
#
loop_
_entity_poly.entity_id
_entity_poly.type
_entity_poly.pdbx_seq_one_letter_code
_entity_poly.pdbx_strand_id
1 'polypeptide(L)'
;MQSNVRKNRFLLVTALETILLGAYFIANSFRFGAPDLFNTVASHIDDPPFAAADIVVGTVILVAALYDIRPLIKWCYVAATCVWTLYAMAFLLQNIEMMGHPFAHLDCWLMFAVAGRTILEAWAGDAN
;
A
#
# COMPACT_ATOMS: atom_id res chain seq x y z
N MET A 1 16.17 -20.21 5.68
CA MET A 1 15.68 -19.15 4.77
C MET A 1 14.56 -19.62 3.85
N GLN A 2 14.73 -20.67 3.02
CA GLN A 2 13.66 -21.12 2.10
C GLN A 2 12.34 -21.54 2.79
N SER A 3 12.41 -22.13 3.99
CA SER A 3 11.22 -22.48 4.78
C SER A 3 10.40 -21.25 5.19
N ASN A 4 11.07 -20.16 5.55
CA ASN A 4 10.45 -18.93 6.04
C ASN A 4 9.85 -18.12 4.88
N VAL A 5 10.53 -18.11 3.73
CA VAL A 5 10.01 -17.50 2.49
C VAL A 5 8.70 -18.17 2.06
N ARG A 6 8.62 -19.50 2.15
CA ARG A 6 7.41 -20.24 1.75
C ARG A 6 6.24 -20.03 2.72
N LYS A 7 6.56 -19.84 4.01
CA LYS A 7 5.60 -19.61 5.10
C LYS A 7 5.04 -18.17 5.07
N ASN A 8 5.90 -17.19 4.82
CA ASN A 8 5.56 -15.76 4.82
C ASN A 8 5.43 -15.17 3.40
N ARG A 9 5.21 -16.03 2.38
CA ARG A 9 5.20 -15.60 0.95
C ARG A 9 4.22 -14.47 0.68
N PHE A 10 3.07 -14.47 1.36
CA PHE A 10 2.04 -13.48 1.19
C PHE A 10 2.44 -12.12 1.75
N LEU A 11 3.04 -12.11 2.95
CA LEU A 11 3.62 -10.92 3.56
C LEU A 11 4.78 -10.36 2.72
N LEU A 12 5.60 -11.23 2.10
CA LEU A 12 6.67 -10.82 1.19
C LEU A 12 6.13 -10.16 -0.09
N VAL A 13 5.05 -10.70 -0.66
CA VAL A 13 4.38 -10.09 -1.82
C VAL A 13 3.83 -8.73 -1.44
N THR A 14 3.13 -8.62 -0.31
CA THR A 14 2.59 -7.34 0.19
C THR A 14 3.71 -6.32 0.42
N ALA A 15 4.84 -6.72 1.00
CA ALA A 15 6.00 -5.84 1.18
C ALA A 15 6.54 -5.29 -0.14
N LEU A 16 6.66 -6.15 -1.16
CA LEU A 16 7.08 -5.76 -2.50
C LEU A 16 6.08 -4.83 -3.18
N GLU A 17 4.78 -5.10 -3.05
CA GLU A 17 3.74 -4.23 -3.58
C GLU A 17 3.79 -2.84 -2.92
N THR A 18 4.00 -2.74 -1.60
CA THR A 18 4.14 -1.46 -0.91
C THR A 18 5.38 -0.69 -1.37
N ILE A 19 6.52 -1.37 -1.59
CA ILE A 19 7.72 -0.74 -2.14
C ILE A 19 7.49 -0.25 -3.57
N LEU A 20 6.87 -1.07 -4.41
CA LEU A 20 6.56 -0.71 -5.80
C LEU A 20 5.57 0.44 -5.89
N LEU A 21 4.59 0.49 -4.98
CA LEU A 21 3.63 1.58 -4.87
C LEU A 21 4.34 2.90 -4.53
N GLY A 22 5.19 2.92 -3.50
CA GLY A 22 6.00 4.10 -3.18
C GLY A 22 6.92 4.51 -4.32
N ALA A 23 7.56 3.55 -5.00
CA ALA A 23 8.39 3.83 -6.17
C ALA A 23 7.58 4.39 -7.35
N TYR A 24 6.35 3.92 -7.55
CA TYR A 24 5.42 4.43 -8.56
C TYR A 24 5.06 5.89 -8.30
N PHE A 25 4.76 6.27 -7.06
CA PHE A 25 4.50 7.67 -6.71
C PHE A 25 5.71 8.57 -6.92
N ILE A 26 6.92 8.12 -6.55
CA ILE A 26 8.14 8.89 -6.81
C ILE A 26 8.35 9.07 -8.32
N ALA A 27 8.23 8.01 -9.11
CA ALA A 27 8.44 8.07 -10.56
C ALA A 27 7.37 8.90 -11.29
N ASN A 28 6.13 8.87 -10.79
CA ASN A 28 4.98 9.54 -11.40
C ASN A 28 4.65 10.90 -10.73
N SER A 29 5.50 11.38 -9.83
CA SER A 29 5.40 12.68 -9.15
C SER A 29 5.24 13.86 -10.13
N PHE A 30 5.77 13.74 -11.35
CA PHE A 30 5.63 14.76 -12.40
C PHE A 30 4.26 14.80 -13.09
N ARG A 31 3.46 13.73 -13.03
CA ARG A 31 2.15 13.65 -13.71
C ARG A 31 1.03 14.34 -12.93
N PHE A 32 1.23 14.56 -11.63
CA PHE A 32 0.33 15.29 -10.73
C PHE A 32 0.86 16.69 -10.35
N GLY A 33 2.06 17.06 -10.81
CA GLY A 33 2.66 18.38 -10.62
C GLY A 33 2.12 19.48 -11.54
N ALA A 34 1.04 19.23 -12.29
CA ALA A 34 0.29 20.33 -12.87
C ALA A 34 -0.40 21.08 -11.72
N PRO A 35 -0.30 22.42 -11.62
CA PRO A 35 -0.90 23.21 -10.57
C PRO A 35 -2.42 23.24 -10.79
N ASP A 36 -3.09 22.11 -10.64
CA ASP A 36 -4.54 22.06 -10.66
C ASP A 36 -5.04 22.49 -9.28
N LEU A 37 -5.85 23.53 -9.34
CA LEU A 37 -6.54 24.31 -8.31
C LEU A 37 -7.32 23.53 -7.23
N PHE A 38 -7.19 22.20 -7.14
CA PHE A 38 -7.93 21.36 -6.21
C PHE A 38 -7.00 20.70 -5.20
N ASN A 39 -7.06 21.28 -4.00
CA ASN A 39 -6.38 20.92 -2.76
C ASN A 39 -6.92 19.57 -2.21
N THR A 40 -6.85 18.51 -3.01
CA THR A 40 -7.45 17.20 -2.71
C THR A 40 -6.49 16.37 -1.84
N VAL A 41 -7.03 15.62 -0.88
CA VAL A 41 -6.29 14.77 0.07
C VAL A 41 -5.29 13.81 -0.62
N ALA A 42 -5.59 13.41 -1.86
CA ALA A 42 -4.71 12.59 -2.70
C ALA A 42 -3.40 13.31 -3.06
N SER A 43 -3.41 14.62 -3.33
CA SER A 43 -2.18 15.35 -3.68
C SER A 43 -1.20 15.45 -2.51
N HIS A 44 -1.72 15.49 -1.27
CA HIS A 44 -0.90 15.49 -0.05
C HIS A 44 -0.33 14.10 0.29
N ILE A 45 -1.03 13.03 -0.08
CA ILE A 45 -0.55 11.66 0.11
C ILE A 45 0.47 11.30 -0.99
N ASP A 46 0.34 11.88 -2.19
CA ASP A 46 1.28 11.72 -3.30
C ASP A 46 2.57 12.56 -3.15
N ASP A 47 2.73 13.30 -2.04
CA ASP A 47 3.92 14.10 -1.79
C ASP A 47 5.17 13.19 -1.63
N PRO A 48 6.34 13.62 -2.13
CA PRO A 48 7.60 12.86 -2.05
C PRO A 48 7.96 12.24 -0.68
N PRO A 49 7.65 12.85 0.49
CA PRO A 49 7.94 12.26 1.80
C PRO A 49 7.06 11.04 2.13
N PHE A 50 5.80 11.02 1.70
CA PHE A 50 4.87 9.91 1.99
C PHE A 50 5.21 8.69 1.15
N ALA A 51 5.52 8.90 -0.13
CA ALA A 51 6.02 7.84 -1.01
C ALA A 51 7.35 7.23 -0.51
N ALA A 52 8.25 8.05 0.01
CA ALA A 52 9.48 7.57 0.64
C ALA A 52 9.20 6.78 1.94
N ALA A 53 8.23 7.22 2.74
CA ALA A 53 7.81 6.51 3.94
C ALA A 53 7.26 5.11 3.62
N ASP A 54 6.49 4.95 2.54
CA ASP A 54 6.00 3.63 2.11
C ASP A 54 7.11 2.68 1.72
N ILE A 55 8.14 3.17 1.02
CA ILE A 55 9.31 2.34 0.69
C ILE A 55 9.99 1.85 1.97
N VAL A 56 10.11 2.72 2.99
CA VAL A 56 10.67 2.35 4.30
C VAL A 56 9.78 1.32 4.99
N VAL A 57 8.47 1.55 5.05
CA VAL A 57 7.50 0.62 5.65
C VAL A 57 7.54 -0.74 4.97
N GLY A 58 7.49 -0.77 3.63
CA GLY A 58 7.58 -2.00 2.85
C GLY A 58 8.91 -2.74 3.08
N THR A 59 10.03 -2.01 3.22
CA THR A 59 11.33 -2.61 3.55
C THR A 59 11.33 -3.24 4.94
N VAL A 60 10.72 -2.58 5.94
CA VAL A 60 10.58 -3.13 7.30
C VAL A 60 9.73 -4.40 7.29
N ILE A 61 8.62 -4.41 6.55
CA ILE A 61 7.76 -5.60 6.39
C ILE A 61 8.56 -6.74 5.72
N LEU A 62 9.36 -6.42 4.69
CA LEU A 62 10.19 -7.40 3.99
C LEU A 62 11.21 -8.06 4.93
N VAL A 63 11.90 -7.26 5.75
CA VAL A 63 12.88 -7.77 6.74
C VAL A 63 12.15 -8.61 7.79
N ALA A 64 11.03 -8.14 8.34
CA ALA A 64 10.25 -8.88 9.32
C ALA A 64 9.79 -10.24 8.77
N ALA A 65 9.39 -10.28 7.49
CA ALA A 65 8.97 -11.49 6.79
C ALA A 65 10.13 -12.48 6.55
N LEU A 66 11.32 -11.97 6.17
CA LEU A 66 12.52 -12.79 5.91
C LEU A 66 13.09 -13.43 7.18
N TYR A 67 13.11 -12.67 8.28
CA TYR A 67 13.67 -13.12 9.56
C TYR A 67 12.64 -13.79 10.49
N ASP A 68 11.37 -13.93 10.06
CA ASP A 68 10.27 -14.56 10.81
C ASP A 68 10.08 -14.00 12.22
N ILE A 69 10.09 -12.66 12.34
CA ILE A 69 9.96 -11.97 13.64
C ILE A 69 8.47 -11.94 14.03
N ARG A 70 7.99 -13.02 14.65
CA ARG A 70 6.58 -13.24 15.02
C ARG A 70 5.85 -12.04 15.67
N PRO A 71 6.39 -11.33 16.67
CA PRO A 71 5.68 -10.19 17.26
C PRO A 71 5.56 -9.02 16.28
N LEU A 72 6.56 -8.83 15.42
CA LEU A 72 6.60 -7.74 14.45
C LEU A 72 5.69 -8.02 13.25
N ILE A 73 5.54 -9.29 12.86
CA ILE A 73 4.67 -9.70 11.75
C ILE A 73 3.22 -9.24 11.95
N LYS A 74 2.68 -9.32 13.17
CA LYS A 74 1.32 -8.83 13.46
C LYS A 74 1.19 -7.33 13.19
N TRP A 75 2.16 -6.55 13.66
CA TRP A 75 2.21 -5.10 13.41
C TRP A 75 2.44 -4.78 11.92
N CYS A 76 3.21 -5.59 11.20
CA CYS A 76 3.42 -5.45 9.77
C CYS A 76 2.11 -5.63 8.98
N TYR A 77 1.28 -6.60 9.34
CA TYR A 77 -0.04 -6.76 8.71
C TYR A 77 -0.96 -5.56 9.00
N VAL A 78 -0.98 -5.06 10.23
CA VAL A 78 -1.78 -3.86 10.59
C VAL A 78 -1.29 -2.62 9.85
N ALA A 79 0.03 -2.43 9.75
CA ALA A 79 0.61 -1.32 8.99
C ALA A 79 0.27 -1.43 7.50
N ALA A 80 0.41 -2.61 6.91
CA ALA A 80 0.07 -2.85 5.51
C ALA A 80 -1.42 -2.59 5.23
N THR A 81 -2.33 -3.13 6.05
CA THR A 81 -3.77 -2.90 5.85
C THR A 81 -4.13 -1.44 6.01
N CYS A 82 -3.51 -0.72 6.95
CA CYS A 82 -3.70 0.71 7.12
C CYS A 82 -3.25 1.50 5.88
N VAL A 83 -2.02 1.26 5.40
CA VAL A 83 -1.47 1.89 4.19
C VAL A 83 -2.38 1.64 2.99
N TRP A 84 -2.69 0.38 2.70
CA TRP A 84 -3.52 0.03 1.53
C TRP A 84 -4.94 0.57 1.61
N THR A 85 -5.54 0.64 2.81
CA THR A 85 -6.87 1.22 2.99
C THR A 85 -6.86 2.74 2.80
N LEU A 86 -5.84 3.43 3.31
CA LEU A 86 -5.68 4.87 3.12
C LEU A 86 -5.50 5.21 1.64
N TYR A 87 -4.66 4.47 0.92
CA TYR A 87 -4.50 4.64 -0.53
C TYR A 87 -5.77 4.31 -1.31
N ALA A 88 -6.46 3.23 -0.99
CA ALA A 88 -7.73 2.90 -1.64
C ALA A 88 -8.75 4.03 -1.46
N MET A 89 -8.84 4.61 -0.26
CA MET A 89 -9.71 5.75 0.04
C MET A 89 -9.28 7.03 -0.69
N ALA A 90 -7.98 7.32 -0.74
CA ALA A 90 -7.43 8.48 -1.44
C ALA A 90 -7.74 8.43 -2.93
N PHE A 91 -7.51 7.27 -3.57
CA PHE A 91 -7.84 7.05 -4.97
C PHE A 91 -9.35 7.07 -5.25
N LEU A 92 -10.17 6.58 -4.31
CA LEU A 92 -11.63 6.66 -4.42
C LEU A 92 -12.09 8.12 -4.44
N LEU A 93 -11.60 8.93 -3.50
CA LEU A 93 -11.93 10.37 -3.42
C LEU A 93 -11.46 11.10 -4.67
N GLN A 94 -10.23 10.85 -5.13
CA GLN A 94 -9.70 11.44 -6.35
C GLN A 94 -10.54 11.10 -7.58
N ASN A 95 -10.98 9.84 -7.72
CA ASN A 95 -11.85 9.44 -8.84
C ASN A 95 -13.24 10.11 -8.77
N ILE A 96 -13.82 10.23 -7.58
CA ILE A 96 -15.11 10.94 -7.41
C ILE A 96 -14.95 12.42 -7.80
N GLU A 97 -13.89 13.08 -7.35
CA GLU A 97 -13.68 14.50 -7.60
C GLU A 97 -13.30 14.80 -9.06
N MET A 98 -12.47 13.96 -9.69
CA MET A 98 -12.01 14.19 -11.07
C MET A 98 -13.00 13.69 -12.14
N MET A 99 -13.73 12.60 -11.87
CA MET A 99 -14.54 11.91 -12.89
C MET A 99 -16.02 11.75 -12.52
N GLY A 100 -16.43 12.15 -11.31
CA GLY A 100 -17.82 12.01 -10.83
C GLY A 100 -18.25 10.55 -10.56
N HIS A 101 -17.35 9.58 -10.73
CA HIS A 101 -17.62 8.17 -10.54
C HIS A 101 -16.50 7.51 -9.73
N PRO A 102 -16.84 6.74 -8.66
CA PRO A 102 -15.85 6.18 -7.74
C PRO A 102 -14.90 5.14 -8.35
N PHE A 103 -15.30 4.45 -9.40
CA PHE A 103 -14.60 3.27 -9.94
C PHE A 103 -14.23 3.42 -11.43
N ALA A 104 -13.92 4.64 -11.85
CA ALA A 104 -13.65 4.96 -13.25
C ALA A 104 -12.29 4.46 -13.76
N HIS A 105 -11.30 4.27 -12.88
CA HIS A 105 -9.97 3.77 -13.22
C HIS A 105 -9.65 2.42 -12.59
N LEU A 106 -8.90 1.62 -13.35
CA LEU A 106 -8.40 0.30 -12.96
C LEU A 106 -7.51 0.38 -11.71
N ASP A 107 -6.80 1.49 -11.53
CA ASP A 107 -5.90 1.71 -10.39
C ASP A 107 -6.67 1.68 -9.05
N CYS A 108 -7.88 2.27 -8.99
CA CYS A 108 -8.71 2.25 -7.79
C CYS A 108 -9.15 0.81 -7.44
N TRP A 109 -9.58 0.04 -8.45
CA TRP A 109 -9.92 -1.38 -8.27
C TRP A 109 -8.75 -2.20 -7.74
N LEU A 110 -7.53 -1.94 -8.24
CA LEU A 110 -6.32 -2.61 -7.78
C LEU A 110 -6.01 -2.28 -6.31
N MET A 111 -6.09 -1.00 -5.91
CA MET A 111 -5.87 -0.62 -4.50
C MET A 111 -6.86 -1.33 -3.56
N PHE A 112 -8.14 -1.38 -3.92
CA PHE A 112 -9.16 -2.10 -3.12
C PHE A 112 -8.94 -3.62 -3.11
N ALA A 113 -8.51 -4.21 -4.23
CA ALA A 113 -8.22 -5.64 -4.30
C ALA A 113 -7.04 -6.01 -3.39
N VAL A 114 -5.98 -5.20 -3.38
CA VAL A 114 -4.82 -5.43 -2.51
C VAL A 114 -5.17 -5.15 -1.04
N ALA A 115 -5.94 -4.10 -0.75
CA ALA A 115 -6.45 -3.86 0.61
C ALA A 115 -7.30 -5.03 1.12
N GLY A 116 -8.22 -5.56 0.30
CA GLY A 116 -9.02 -6.73 0.63
C GLY A 116 -8.16 -7.97 0.89
N ARG A 117 -7.18 -8.24 0.03
CA ARG A 117 -6.24 -9.36 0.19
C ARG A 117 -5.45 -9.24 1.49
N THR A 118 -4.88 -8.07 1.78
CA THR A 118 -4.08 -7.84 2.99
C THR A 118 -4.89 -7.96 4.27
N ILE A 119 -6.17 -7.54 4.26
CA ILE A 119 -7.09 -7.72 5.41
C ILE A 119 -7.40 -9.20 5.63
N LEU A 120 -7.70 -9.95 4.56
CA LEU A 120 -7.93 -11.39 4.66
C LEU A 120 -6.70 -12.14 5.16
N GLU A 121 -5.51 -11.73 4.73
CA GLU A 121 -4.23 -12.31 5.19
C GLU A 121 -3.90 -11.94 6.63
N ALA A 122 -4.20 -10.70 7.06
CA ALA A 122 -4.07 -10.31 8.46
C ALA A 122 -4.97 -11.17 9.36
N TRP A 123 -6.20 -11.44 8.92
CA TRP A 123 -7.15 -12.28 9.64
C TRP A 123 -6.73 -13.76 9.66
N ALA A 124 -6.30 -14.30 8.52
CA ALA A 124 -5.81 -15.67 8.41
C ALA A 124 -4.46 -15.89 9.12
N GLY A 125 -3.63 -14.85 9.21
CA GLY A 125 -2.34 -14.87 9.90
C GLY A 125 -2.46 -14.92 11.42
N ASP A 126 -3.57 -14.44 11.99
CA ASP A 126 -3.84 -14.49 13.44
C ASP A 126 -4.37 -15.88 13.89
N ALA A 127 -4.71 -16.77 12.94
CA ALA A 127 -5.20 -18.13 13.19
C ALA A 127 -4.09 -19.20 13.28
N ASN A 128 -2.81 -18.83 13.15
CA ASN A 128 -1.63 -19.72 13.24
C ASN A 128 -0.68 -19.30 14.37
#